data_AF-A0A009Z8I3-F1
#
_entry.id   AF-A0A009Z8I3-F1
#
_cell.length_a   1.000
_cell.length_b   1.000
_cell.length_c   1.000
_cell.angle_alpha   90.00
_cell.angle_beta   90.00
_cell.angle_gamma   90.00
#
_symmetry.space_group_name_H-M   'P 1'
#
loop_
_entity.id
_entity.type
_entity.pdbx_description
1 polymer ?
#
loop_
_entity_poly.entity_id
_entity_poly.type
_entity_poly.pdbx_seq_one_letter_code
_entity_poly.pdbx_strand_id
1 'polypeptide(L)'
;MIRVPSPAKLNLFLHITGRRADGYHELQSIFELIDLYDWMNFYPNDDSAIEIAGLEQVDLKNNLIYRAAEILKPYAQKLCGLKIEIEKNIPMGAGLGGGSSNAATTLIVLNQLWQCGLNIQQLAELGLQLGSDVPVFVHGQNAWAEGVGEHLSFIDLAQKQYIILKPDCFISTQLLFSQKTLTRDSKPTTFCAYQLKPSSFGNNFEPIARSLYPQVDEAMHYLDQFGQAKLTGTGACVFTEINAEMNIVEIVENAPCKAYVVNSLKQSPLYDFQL
;
A
#
# COMPACT_ATOMS: atom_id res chain seq x y z
N MET A 1 19.54 -7.82 -16.36
CA MET A 1 18.27 -8.04 -15.66
C MET A 1 18.41 -7.43 -14.29
N ILE A 2 17.41 -6.66 -13.85
CA ILE A 2 17.36 -6.02 -12.52
C ILE A 2 16.16 -6.63 -11.80
N ARG A 3 16.37 -7.30 -10.67
CA ARG A 3 15.29 -7.86 -9.83
C ARG A 3 15.21 -7.08 -8.53
N VAL A 4 14.05 -6.51 -8.25
CA VAL A 4 13.81 -5.71 -7.04
C VAL A 4 12.49 -6.07 -6.37
N PRO A 5 12.40 -5.94 -5.03
CA PRO A 5 11.16 -6.12 -4.30
C PRO A 5 10.27 -4.87 -4.39
N SER A 6 8.96 -5.07 -4.39
CA SER A 6 7.94 -4.01 -4.30
C SER A 6 7.07 -4.28 -3.06
N PRO A 7 7.34 -3.61 -1.92
CA PRO A 7 6.69 -3.92 -0.64
C PRO A 7 5.22 -3.53 -0.57
N ALA A 8 4.45 -4.23 0.25
CA ALA A 8 3.14 -3.79 0.70
C ALA A 8 3.25 -2.76 1.84
N LYS A 9 2.11 -2.18 2.20
CA LYS A 9 1.93 -1.36 3.40
C LYS A 9 0.73 -1.80 4.21
N LEU A 10 0.66 -1.31 5.44
CA LEU A 10 -0.53 -1.25 6.28
C LEU A 10 -0.90 0.21 6.56
N ASN A 11 -2.20 0.48 6.68
CA ASN A 11 -2.68 1.65 7.40
C ASN A 11 -2.91 1.25 8.86
N LEU A 12 -2.05 1.67 9.78
CA LEU A 12 -2.20 1.31 11.21
C LEU A 12 -3.46 1.92 11.85
N PHE A 13 -3.96 2.99 11.24
CA PHE A 13 -5.29 3.55 11.40
C PHE A 13 -5.64 4.35 10.14
N LEU A 14 -6.91 4.70 9.95
CA LEU A 14 -7.34 5.58 8.87
C LEU A 14 -8.56 6.39 9.30
N HIS A 15 -8.35 7.68 9.52
CA HIS A 15 -9.40 8.63 9.86
C HIS A 15 -9.71 9.53 8.66
N ILE A 16 -10.99 9.77 8.42
CA ILE A 16 -11.50 10.80 7.52
C ILE A 16 -11.88 12.00 8.39
N THR A 17 -11.11 13.06 8.31
CA THR A 17 -11.24 14.25 9.16
C THR A 17 -12.15 15.32 8.56
N GLY A 18 -12.44 15.22 7.26
CA GLY A 18 -13.31 16.16 6.58
C GLY A 18 -13.54 15.82 5.12
N ARG A 19 -14.27 16.69 4.44
CA ARG A 19 -14.44 16.68 2.99
C ARG A 19 -14.04 18.04 2.43
N ARG A 20 -13.16 18.03 1.44
CA ARG A 20 -12.68 19.21 0.73
C ARG A 20 -13.73 19.73 -0.26
N ALA A 21 -13.58 20.99 -0.66
CA ALA A 21 -14.49 21.64 -1.62
C ALA A 21 -14.45 21.00 -3.01
N ASP A 22 -13.34 20.39 -3.39
CA ASP A 22 -13.15 19.64 -4.64
C ASP A 22 -13.77 18.22 -4.60
N GLY A 23 -14.37 17.84 -3.48
CA GLY A 23 -15.08 16.57 -3.31
C GLY A 23 -14.24 15.44 -2.71
N TYR A 24 -12.91 15.61 -2.57
CA TYR A 24 -12.01 14.66 -1.93
C TYR A 24 -12.17 14.64 -0.40
N HIS A 25 -11.70 13.56 0.23
CA HIS A 25 -11.72 13.39 1.67
C HIS A 25 -10.36 13.76 2.26
N GLU A 26 -10.39 14.55 3.34
CA GLU A 26 -9.20 14.82 4.15
C GLU A 26 -8.99 13.62 5.07
N LEU A 27 -7.77 13.10 5.10
CA LEU A 27 -7.40 11.87 5.77
C LEU A 27 -6.32 12.12 6.82
N GLN A 28 -6.27 11.27 7.84
CA GLN A 28 -5.10 11.05 8.69
C GLN A 28 -4.84 9.55 8.79
N SER A 29 -3.60 9.13 8.59
CA SER A 29 -3.21 7.73 8.66
C SER A 29 -1.74 7.57 9.06
N ILE A 30 -1.35 6.37 9.47
CA ILE A 30 0.05 5.94 9.51
C ILE A 30 0.23 4.85 8.47
N PHE A 31 1.11 5.10 7.51
CA PHE A 31 1.60 4.09 6.59
C PHE A 31 2.81 3.40 7.21
N GLU A 32 2.71 2.08 7.38
CA GLU A 32 3.83 1.22 7.75
C GLU A 32 4.12 0.23 6.64
N LEU A 33 5.36 0.20 6.16
CA LEU A 33 5.81 -0.76 5.15
C LEU A 33 5.98 -2.15 5.79
N ILE A 34 5.70 -3.20 5.02
CA ILE A 34 5.80 -4.59 5.48
C ILE A 34 6.55 -5.47 4.47
N ASP A 35 7.11 -6.58 4.94
CA ASP A 35 7.93 -7.51 4.15
C ASP A 35 7.14 -8.50 3.27
N LEU A 36 5.91 -8.15 2.91
CA LEU A 36 5.16 -8.82 1.84
C LEU A 36 5.44 -8.11 0.52
N TYR A 37 6.15 -8.78 -0.40
CA TYR A 37 6.62 -8.18 -1.65
C TYR A 37 5.99 -8.81 -2.88
N ASP A 38 5.66 -8.00 -3.88
CA ASP A 38 5.79 -8.47 -5.26
C ASP A 38 7.26 -8.43 -5.67
N TRP A 39 7.67 -9.30 -6.58
CA TRP A 39 9.01 -9.23 -7.19
C TRP A 39 8.91 -8.73 -8.62
N MET A 40 9.66 -7.68 -8.95
CA MET A 40 9.67 -7.08 -10.28
C MET A 40 11.03 -7.31 -10.95
N ASN A 41 11.00 -7.88 -12.15
CA ASN A 41 12.17 -8.11 -12.99
C ASN A 41 12.11 -7.18 -14.19
N PHE A 42 13.15 -6.37 -14.36
CA PHE A 42 13.30 -5.44 -15.48
C PHE A 42 14.38 -5.98 -16.43
N TYR A 43 14.00 -6.12 -17.70
CA TYR A 43 14.87 -6.56 -18.78
C TYR A 43 14.96 -5.43 -19.81
N PRO A 44 15.98 -4.56 -19.71
CA PRO A 44 16.26 -3.55 -20.73
C PRO A 44 16.54 -4.24 -22.07
N ASN A 45 16.05 -3.66 -23.15
CA ASN A 45 16.28 -4.14 -24.52
C ASN A 45 16.53 -2.95 -25.46
N ASP A 46 16.97 -3.27 -26.68
CA ASP A 46 17.31 -2.27 -27.71
C ASP A 46 16.09 -1.75 -28.48
N ASP A 47 14.90 -2.31 -28.22
CA ASP A 47 13.65 -1.81 -28.78
C ASP A 47 13.17 -0.55 -28.04
N SER A 48 12.02 0.01 -28.43
CA SER A 48 11.40 1.16 -27.73
C SER A 48 10.10 0.79 -27.00
N ALA A 49 9.70 -0.48 -27.06
CA ALA A 49 8.47 -0.97 -26.48
C ALA A 49 8.61 -1.21 -24.98
N ILE A 50 7.53 -0.94 -24.24
CA ILE A 50 7.39 -1.33 -22.84
C ILE A 50 6.37 -2.45 -22.79
N GLU A 51 6.81 -3.63 -22.37
CA GLU A 51 6.00 -4.82 -22.23
C GLU A 51 5.85 -5.19 -20.75
N ILE A 52 4.65 -5.58 -20.34
CA ILE A 52 4.37 -6.04 -18.98
C ILE A 52 3.82 -7.45 -19.04
N ALA A 53 4.43 -8.34 -18.27
CA ALA A 53 3.99 -9.73 -18.11
C ALA A 53 3.73 -10.05 -16.63
N GLY A 54 2.77 -10.94 -16.36
CA GLY A 54 2.30 -11.32 -15.02
C GLY A 54 1.08 -10.51 -14.51
N LEU A 55 0.52 -9.64 -15.35
CA LEU A 55 -0.68 -8.82 -15.07
C LEU A 55 -1.58 -8.68 -16.32
N GLU A 56 -1.68 -9.73 -17.13
CA GLU A 56 -2.39 -9.72 -18.43
C GLU A 56 -3.89 -9.39 -18.29
N GLN A 57 -4.47 -9.60 -17.11
CA GLN A 57 -5.85 -9.23 -16.80
C GLN A 57 -6.08 -7.72 -16.65
N VAL A 58 -5.02 -6.91 -16.52
CA VAL A 58 -5.11 -5.46 -16.40
C VAL A 58 -4.79 -4.84 -17.75
N ASP A 59 -5.74 -4.11 -18.32
CA ASP A 59 -5.50 -3.36 -19.56
C ASP A 59 -4.24 -2.50 -19.43
N LEU A 60 -3.37 -2.54 -20.43
CA LEU A 60 -2.02 -1.97 -20.37
C LEU A 60 -2.06 -0.48 -20.02
N LYS A 61 -3.02 0.27 -20.57
CA LYS A 61 -3.19 1.70 -20.31
C LYS A 61 -3.61 2.01 -18.87
N ASN A 62 -4.24 1.06 -18.20
CA ASN A 62 -4.65 1.17 -16.80
C ASN A 62 -3.61 0.58 -15.84
N ASN A 63 -2.61 -0.15 -16.35
CA ASN A 63 -1.55 -0.73 -15.53
C ASN A 63 -0.63 0.38 -14.99
N LEU A 64 -0.51 0.46 -13.66
CA LEU A 64 0.28 1.50 -12.99
C LEU A 64 1.79 1.40 -13.29
N ILE A 65 2.32 0.21 -13.57
CA ILE A 65 3.72 0.03 -14.02
C ILE A 65 3.90 0.71 -15.39
N TYR A 66 2.98 0.46 -16.32
CA TYR A 66 3.04 1.07 -17.66
C TYR A 66 2.93 2.59 -17.57
N ARG A 67 1.95 3.08 -16.80
CA ARG A 67 1.73 4.51 -16.60
C ARG A 67 2.92 5.18 -15.90
N ALA A 68 3.57 4.50 -14.95
CA ALA A 68 4.80 4.97 -14.30
C ALA A 68 5.97 5.09 -15.29
N ALA A 69 6.13 4.13 -16.19
CA ALA A 69 7.15 4.22 -17.24
C ALA A 69 6.86 5.37 -18.21
N GLU A 70 5.60 5.52 -18.65
CA GLU A 70 5.22 6.56 -19.61
C GLU A 70 5.32 7.98 -19.03
N ILE A 71 4.95 8.21 -17.76
CA ILE A 71 5.10 9.53 -17.13
C ILE A 71 6.56 9.94 -16.94
N LEU A 72 7.46 8.95 -16.81
CA LEU A 72 8.89 9.20 -16.62
C LEU A 72 9.66 9.38 -17.93
N LYS A 73 9.17 8.79 -19.02
CA LYS A 73 9.78 8.81 -20.36
C LYS A 73 10.23 10.19 -20.86
N PRO A 74 9.49 11.31 -20.64
CA PRO A 74 9.94 12.65 -21.07
C PRO A 74 11.23 13.13 -20.41
N TYR A 75 11.61 12.54 -19.26
CA TYR A 75 12.82 12.90 -18.52
C TYR A 75 14.03 12.02 -18.89
N ALA A 76 13.85 10.98 -19.72
CA ALA A 76 14.91 10.03 -20.06
C ALA A 76 16.04 10.67 -20.86
N GLN A 77 17.28 10.52 -20.38
CA GLN A 77 18.49 10.87 -21.14
C GLN A 77 19.00 9.67 -21.96
N LYS A 78 18.74 8.46 -21.49
CA LYS A 78 19.10 7.20 -22.16
C LYS A 78 17.90 6.25 -22.22
N LEU A 79 16.94 6.59 -23.07
CA LEU A 79 15.74 5.78 -23.25
C LEU A 79 16.09 4.43 -23.89
N CYS A 80 15.57 3.35 -23.31
CA CYS A 80 15.59 2.00 -23.86
C CYS A 80 14.24 1.33 -23.62
N GLY A 81 13.89 0.35 -24.44
CA GLY A 81 12.73 -0.50 -24.24
C GLY A 81 12.93 -1.45 -23.08
N LEU A 82 11.82 -1.97 -22.57
CA LEU A 82 11.79 -2.75 -21.34
C LEU A 82 10.73 -3.82 -21.39
N LYS A 83 11.13 -5.05 -21.06
CA LYS A 83 10.18 -6.05 -20.56
C LYS A 83 10.19 -6.01 -19.04
N ILE A 84 9.01 -5.90 -18.43
CA ILE A 84 8.82 -5.91 -16.98
C ILE A 84 7.97 -7.12 -16.63
N GLU A 85 8.54 -8.06 -15.86
CA GLU A 85 7.84 -9.23 -15.35
C GLU A 85 7.56 -9.03 -13.86
N ILE A 86 6.34 -9.33 -13.42
CA ILE A 86 5.96 -9.26 -12.02
C ILE A 86 5.53 -10.63 -11.47
N GLU A 87 6.16 -11.04 -10.38
CA GLU A 87 5.71 -12.12 -9.52
C GLU A 87 4.75 -11.52 -8.48
N LYS A 88 3.44 -11.68 -8.72
CA LYS A 88 2.40 -11.01 -7.92
C LYS A 88 2.05 -11.82 -6.67
N ASN A 89 2.51 -11.37 -5.50
CA ASN A 89 2.22 -11.98 -4.20
C ASN A 89 1.26 -11.13 -3.36
N ILE A 90 1.31 -9.80 -3.50
CA ILE A 90 0.41 -8.88 -2.79
C ILE A 90 -0.99 -8.97 -3.42
N PRO A 91 -2.06 -9.29 -2.68
CA PRO A 91 -3.40 -9.34 -3.21
C PRO A 91 -3.85 -8.02 -3.86
N MET A 92 -4.44 -8.10 -5.06
CA MET A 92 -4.99 -6.93 -5.75
C MET A 92 -6.21 -6.36 -5.00
N GLY A 93 -6.31 -5.03 -4.95
CA GLY A 93 -7.49 -4.35 -4.38
C GLY A 93 -7.74 -4.63 -2.89
N ALA A 94 -6.69 -4.97 -2.14
CA ALA A 94 -6.83 -5.49 -0.78
C ALA A 94 -6.45 -4.50 0.33
N GLY A 95 -6.24 -3.22 0.01
CA GLY A 95 -5.83 -2.20 0.99
C GLY A 95 -4.34 -2.23 1.34
N LEU A 96 -3.55 -3.10 0.69
CA LEU A 96 -2.11 -3.29 0.92
C LEU A 96 -1.19 -2.42 0.03
N GLY A 97 -1.76 -1.62 -0.88
CA GLY A 97 -0.99 -0.68 -1.70
C GLY A 97 -0.11 -1.30 -2.80
N GLY A 98 -0.28 -2.58 -3.14
CA GLY A 98 0.60 -3.28 -4.10
C GLY A 98 0.75 -2.58 -5.45
N GLY A 99 -0.34 -2.12 -6.08
CA GLY A 99 -0.26 -1.40 -7.35
C GLY A 99 0.51 -0.08 -7.25
N SER A 100 0.32 0.68 -6.16
CA SER A 100 1.06 1.92 -5.89
C SER A 100 2.54 1.64 -5.64
N SER A 101 2.85 0.55 -4.95
CA SER A 101 4.22 0.07 -4.75
C SER A 101 4.90 -0.32 -6.06
N ASN A 102 4.18 -1.02 -6.96
CA ASN A 102 4.72 -1.40 -8.26
C ASN A 102 5.01 -0.15 -9.12
N ALA A 103 4.14 0.87 -9.04
CA ALA A 103 4.34 2.16 -9.70
C ALA A 103 5.59 2.87 -9.17
N ALA A 104 5.71 3.01 -7.84
CA ALA A 104 6.87 3.63 -7.20
C ALA A 104 8.18 2.90 -7.53
N THR A 105 8.16 1.56 -7.47
CA THR A 105 9.31 0.72 -7.82
C THR A 105 9.74 0.96 -9.27
N THR A 106 8.77 1.06 -10.18
CA THR A 106 9.04 1.39 -11.59
C THR A 106 9.68 2.77 -11.74
N LEU A 107 9.13 3.79 -11.07
CA LEU A 107 9.69 5.15 -11.08
C LEU A 107 11.15 5.16 -10.59
N ILE A 108 11.44 4.49 -9.47
CA ILE A 108 12.79 4.43 -8.88
C ILE A 108 13.78 3.75 -9.82
N VAL A 109 13.45 2.55 -10.31
CA VAL A 109 14.34 1.77 -11.18
C VAL A 109 14.57 2.49 -12.51
N LEU A 110 13.51 2.98 -13.14
CA LEU A 110 13.63 3.63 -14.46
C LEU A 110 14.29 5.01 -14.37
N ASN A 111 14.15 5.73 -13.25
CA ASN A 111 14.86 7.01 -13.06
C ASN A 111 16.38 6.82 -13.15
N GLN A 112 16.88 5.71 -12.61
CA GLN A 112 18.30 5.37 -12.72
C GLN A 112 18.63 4.77 -14.09
N LEU A 113 17.82 3.84 -14.59
CA LEU A 113 18.10 3.11 -15.82
C LEU A 113 18.13 4.03 -17.04
N TRP A 114 17.17 4.95 -17.11
CA TRP A 114 17.07 5.94 -18.18
C TRP A 114 17.83 7.23 -17.89
N GLN A 115 18.56 7.28 -16.77
CA GLN A 115 19.36 8.43 -16.35
C GLN A 115 18.55 9.74 -16.31
N CYS A 116 17.33 9.67 -15.78
CA CYS A 116 16.42 10.82 -15.74
C CYS A 116 16.90 11.93 -14.79
N GLY A 117 17.69 11.56 -13.77
CA GLY A 117 18.29 12.51 -12.85
C GLY A 117 17.30 13.21 -11.91
N LEU A 118 16.09 12.65 -11.74
CA LEU A 118 15.10 13.17 -10.82
C LEU A 118 15.46 12.80 -9.38
N ASN A 119 15.23 13.72 -8.45
CA ASN A 119 15.34 13.46 -7.02
C ASN A 119 14.07 12.78 -6.47
N ILE A 120 14.13 12.30 -5.23
CA ILE A 120 13.02 11.58 -4.56
C ILE A 120 11.74 12.43 -4.54
N GLN A 121 11.85 13.73 -4.26
CA GLN A 121 10.69 14.64 -4.20
C GLN A 121 9.99 14.74 -5.56
N GLN A 122 10.75 14.90 -6.64
CA GLN A 122 10.23 14.94 -8.00
C GLN A 122 9.57 13.61 -8.41
N LEU A 123 10.17 12.47 -8.03
CA LEU A 123 9.55 11.16 -8.26
C LEU A 123 8.24 10.99 -7.47
N ALA A 124 8.18 11.49 -6.23
CA ALA A 124 6.98 11.45 -5.41
C ALA A 124 5.86 12.31 -6.02
N GLU A 125 6.20 13.49 -6.55
CA GLU A 125 5.26 14.39 -7.25
C GLU A 125 4.68 13.75 -8.53
N LEU A 126 5.52 13.07 -9.33
CA LEU A 126 5.04 12.28 -10.47
C LEU A 126 4.19 11.08 -10.01
N GLY A 127 4.63 10.41 -8.95
CA GLY A 127 3.93 9.28 -8.34
C GLY A 127 2.52 9.63 -7.87
N LEU A 128 2.33 10.83 -7.30
CA LEU A 128 1.03 11.30 -6.83
C LEU A 128 -0.03 11.34 -7.96
N GLN A 129 0.38 11.56 -9.21
CA GLN A 129 -0.52 11.53 -10.38
C GLN A 129 -1.00 10.11 -10.72
N LEU A 130 -0.32 9.09 -10.22
CA LEU A 130 -0.64 7.67 -10.41
C LEU A 130 -1.50 7.14 -9.26
N GLY A 131 -1.28 7.62 -8.04
CA GLY A 131 -2.10 7.30 -6.86
C GLY A 131 -1.59 7.93 -5.56
N SER A 132 -2.49 8.15 -4.60
CA SER A 132 -2.20 8.77 -3.30
C SER A 132 -1.13 8.05 -2.48
N ASP A 133 -1.05 6.72 -2.61
CA ASP A 133 -0.12 5.90 -1.84
C ASP A 133 1.25 5.76 -2.53
N VAL A 134 1.42 6.23 -3.78
CA VAL A 134 2.70 6.10 -4.50
C VAL A 134 3.84 6.88 -3.82
N PRO A 135 3.64 8.13 -3.35
CA PRO A 135 4.67 8.90 -2.66
C PRO A 135 5.33 8.16 -1.49
N VAL A 136 4.56 7.48 -0.63
CA VAL A 136 5.16 6.78 0.53
C VAL A 136 6.10 5.65 0.11
N PHE A 137 5.79 4.96 -0.99
CA PHE A 137 6.68 3.93 -1.55
C PHE A 137 7.90 4.52 -2.26
N VAL A 138 7.79 5.69 -2.88
CA VAL A 138 8.92 6.41 -3.47
C VAL A 138 9.90 6.88 -2.39
N HIS A 139 9.38 7.46 -1.31
CA HIS A 139 10.20 7.85 -0.17
C HIS A 139 10.75 6.64 0.60
N GLY A 140 10.00 5.53 0.62
CA GLY A 140 10.46 4.29 1.23
C GLY A 140 10.61 4.35 2.74
N GLN A 141 9.86 5.20 3.43
CA GLN A 141 9.89 5.34 4.89
C GLN A 141 8.48 5.30 5.47
N ASN A 142 8.36 4.84 6.72
CA ASN A 142 7.09 4.91 7.44
C ASN A 142 6.71 6.37 7.67
N ALA A 143 5.43 6.67 7.55
CA ALA A 143 4.97 8.06 7.51
C ALA A 143 3.63 8.25 8.22
N TRP A 144 3.52 9.34 8.96
CA TRP A 144 2.26 9.99 9.25
C TRP A 144 1.80 10.71 7.98
N ALA A 145 0.59 10.42 7.53
CA ALA A 145 0.04 10.94 6.29
C ALA A 145 -1.22 11.78 6.54
N GLU A 146 -1.28 12.93 5.89
CA GLU A 146 -2.41 13.88 5.91
C GLU A 146 -2.79 14.29 4.47
N GLY A 147 -3.74 15.22 4.31
CA GLY A 147 -4.26 15.57 2.98
C GLY A 147 -5.18 14.47 2.45
N VAL A 148 -5.02 14.13 1.18
CA VAL A 148 -5.53 12.89 0.57
C VAL A 148 -4.53 11.72 0.70
N GLY A 149 -3.46 11.88 1.50
CA GLY A 149 -2.38 10.90 1.69
C GLY A 149 -1.01 11.36 1.14
N GLU A 150 -0.95 12.57 0.59
CA GLU A 150 0.24 13.18 -0.05
C GLU A 150 1.12 13.98 0.92
N HIS A 151 0.57 14.46 2.04
CA HIS A 151 1.35 15.18 3.05
C HIS A 151 1.99 14.19 4.02
N LEU A 152 3.24 13.85 3.77
CA LEU A 152 3.98 12.84 4.54
C LEU A 152 4.94 13.49 5.55
N SER A 153 4.83 13.08 6.81
CA SER A 153 5.83 13.32 7.85
C SER A 153 6.44 11.98 8.25
N PHE A 154 7.73 11.78 8.00
CA PHE A 154 8.40 10.52 8.30
C PHE A 154 8.54 10.31 9.80
N ILE A 155 8.27 9.08 10.24
CA ILE A 155 8.20 8.71 11.64
C ILE A 155 8.91 7.39 11.88
N ASP A 156 9.49 7.26 13.07
CA ASP A 156 10.01 5.98 13.55
C ASP A 156 8.92 5.20 14.26
N LEU A 157 8.76 3.93 13.87
CA LEU A 157 7.85 2.98 14.48
C LEU A 157 8.64 1.82 15.09
N ALA A 158 8.12 1.28 16.19
CA ALA A 158 8.65 0.05 16.75
C ALA A 158 8.45 -1.10 15.74
N GLN A 159 9.46 -1.96 15.60
CA GLN A 159 9.37 -3.15 14.76
C GLN A 159 8.33 -4.11 15.32
N LYS A 160 7.42 -4.56 14.46
CA LYS A 160 6.29 -5.41 14.82
C LYS A 160 6.16 -6.55 13.82
N GLN A 161 5.39 -7.56 14.21
CA GLN A 161 4.95 -8.61 13.32
C GLN A 161 3.42 -8.61 13.26
N TYR A 162 2.88 -8.99 12.11
CA TYR A 162 1.44 -8.99 11.87
C TYR A 162 0.99 -10.30 11.23
N ILE A 163 -0.19 -10.76 11.62
CA ILE A 163 -0.97 -11.72 10.84
C ILE A 163 -1.95 -10.91 9.99
N ILE A 164 -1.95 -11.15 8.69
CA ILE A 164 -2.86 -10.52 7.73
C ILE A 164 -3.75 -11.61 7.15
N LEU A 165 -5.06 -11.39 7.16
CA LEU A 165 -6.02 -12.22 6.46
C LEU A 165 -6.52 -11.48 5.22
N LYS A 166 -6.63 -12.20 4.10
CA LYS A 166 -7.28 -11.74 2.87
C LYS A 166 -8.62 -12.47 2.69
N PRO A 167 -9.73 -11.89 3.18
CA PRO A 167 -11.08 -12.34 2.84
C PRO A 167 -11.26 -12.46 1.33
N ASP A 168 -11.96 -13.50 0.87
CA ASP A 168 -12.23 -13.72 -0.56
C ASP A 168 -13.37 -12.84 -1.07
N CYS A 169 -13.12 -11.53 -1.05
CA CYS A 169 -14.00 -10.52 -1.61
C CYS A 169 -13.20 -9.38 -2.24
N PHE A 170 -13.86 -8.65 -3.15
CA PHE A 170 -13.37 -7.42 -3.74
C PHE A 170 -14.19 -6.25 -3.20
N ILE A 171 -13.51 -5.27 -2.62
CA ILE A 171 -14.15 -4.06 -2.10
C ILE A 171 -13.90 -2.91 -3.06
N SER A 172 -14.98 -2.36 -3.61
CA SER A 172 -14.89 -1.12 -4.36
C SER A 172 -14.66 0.06 -3.40
N THR A 173 -13.48 0.67 -3.49
CA THR A 173 -13.15 1.89 -2.74
C THR A 173 -14.19 2.98 -2.98
N GLN A 174 -14.62 3.16 -4.22
CA GLN A 174 -15.66 4.13 -4.58
C GLN A 174 -17.01 3.82 -3.92
N LEU A 175 -17.38 2.54 -3.80
CA LEU A 175 -18.62 2.12 -3.13
C LEU A 175 -18.57 2.43 -1.63
N LEU A 176 -17.42 2.23 -0.97
CA LEU A 176 -17.29 2.59 0.44
C LEU A 176 -17.40 4.11 0.65
N PHE A 177 -16.70 4.88 -0.19
CA PHE A 177 -16.79 6.35 -0.15
C PHE A 177 -18.20 6.90 -0.43
N SER A 178 -19.05 6.18 -1.16
CA SER A 178 -20.42 6.60 -1.44
C SER A 178 -21.43 6.30 -0.32
N GLN A 179 -21.05 5.49 0.69
CA GLN A 179 -21.96 5.13 1.78
C GLN A 179 -22.30 6.34 2.67
N LYS A 180 -23.59 6.56 2.91
CA LYS A 180 -24.06 7.69 3.74
C LYS A 180 -23.61 7.57 5.19
N THR A 181 -23.46 6.35 5.69
CA THR A 181 -23.05 6.04 7.07
C THR A 181 -21.55 6.17 7.33
N LEU A 182 -20.74 6.48 6.31
CA LEU A 182 -19.30 6.64 6.49
C LEU A 182 -19.01 7.87 7.34
N THR A 183 -18.31 7.68 8.45
CA THR A 183 -17.78 8.74 9.30
C THR A 183 -16.81 9.60 8.49
N ARG A 184 -17.03 10.92 8.46
CA ARG A 184 -16.26 11.88 7.66
C ARG A 184 -15.81 13.11 8.44
N ASP A 185 -15.95 13.04 9.76
CA ASP A 185 -15.79 14.12 10.72
C ASP A 185 -14.99 13.63 11.95
N SER A 186 -14.13 12.62 11.76
CA SER A 186 -13.20 12.20 12.80
C SER A 186 -12.36 13.39 13.25
N LYS A 187 -12.30 13.63 14.56
CA LYS A 187 -11.53 14.76 15.08
C LYS A 187 -10.05 14.59 14.68
N PRO A 188 -9.40 15.64 14.14
CA PRO A 188 -7.97 15.61 13.90
C PRO A 188 -7.21 15.24 15.16
N THR A 189 -6.14 14.47 14.99
CA THR A 189 -5.31 13.96 16.07
C THR A 189 -3.83 14.08 15.69
N THR A 190 -2.94 13.64 16.58
CA THR A 190 -1.48 13.76 16.41
C THR A 190 -0.80 12.41 16.55
N PHE A 191 0.42 12.31 16.00
CA PHE A 191 1.26 11.14 16.19
C PHE A 191 1.54 10.83 17.67
N CYS A 192 1.73 11.86 18.50
CA CYS A 192 1.92 11.69 19.94
C CYS A 192 0.70 11.03 20.62
N ALA A 193 -0.52 11.42 20.24
CA ALA A 193 -1.74 10.78 20.74
C ALA A 193 -1.82 9.30 20.32
N TYR A 194 -1.39 8.98 19.08
CA TYR A 194 -1.29 7.60 18.62
C TYR A 194 -0.32 6.79 19.49
N GLN A 195 0.87 7.31 19.76
CA GLN A 195 1.89 6.63 20.56
C GLN A 195 1.44 6.34 21.99
N LEU A 196 0.62 7.21 22.59
CA LEU A 196 0.08 7.02 23.93
C LEU A 196 -0.97 5.90 23.99
N LYS A 197 -1.81 5.75 22.96
CA LYS A 197 -2.89 4.74 22.96
C LYS A 197 -3.23 4.23 21.55
N PRO A 198 -2.34 3.43 20.91
CA PRO A 198 -2.53 2.98 19.53
C PRO A 198 -3.82 2.18 19.28
N SER A 199 -4.34 1.51 20.32
CA SER A 199 -5.57 0.71 20.26
C SER A 199 -6.85 1.54 20.15
N SER A 200 -6.80 2.83 20.47
CA SER A 200 -7.93 3.76 20.30
C SER A 200 -8.04 4.33 18.87
N PHE A 201 -7.12 3.95 17.99
CA PHE A 201 -7.10 4.39 16.60
C PHE A 201 -7.57 3.24 15.71
N GLY A 202 -8.63 3.52 14.94
CA GLY A 202 -9.28 2.55 14.06
C GLY A 202 -9.31 3.03 12.61
N ASN A 203 -10.11 2.35 11.80
CA ASN A 203 -10.30 2.69 10.40
C ASN A 203 -11.77 3.06 10.16
N ASN A 204 -12.05 4.27 9.65
CA ASN A 204 -13.42 4.72 9.42
C ASN A 204 -14.18 3.88 8.39
N PHE A 205 -13.50 3.14 7.52
CA PHE A 205 -14.13 2.20 6.59
C PHE A 205 -14.57 0.89 7.25
N GLU A 206 -13.99 0.53 8.39
CA GLU A 206 -14.15 -0.78 9.02
C GLU A 206 -15.62 -1.13 9.33
N PRO A 207 -16.43 -0.27 9.99
CA PRO A 207 -17.81 -0.62 10.30
C PRO A 207 -18.65 -0.93 9.05
N ILE A 208 -18.37 -0.22 7.95
CA ILE A 208 -19.07 -0.40 6.69
C ILE A 208 -18.56 -1.65 5.96
N ALA A 209 -17.25 -1.87 5.95
CA ALA A 209 -16.67 -3.06 5.35
C ALA A 209 -17.23 -4.33 6.01
N ARG A 210 -17.30 -4.36 7.34
CA ARG A 210 -17.92 -5.46 8.10
C ARG A 210 -19.41 -5.62 7.75
N SER A 211 -20.15 -4.53 7.69
CA SER A 211 -21.59 -4.57 7.39
C SER A 211 -21.93 -5.03 5.97
N LEU A 212 -21.11 -4.67 4.97
CA LEU A 212 -21.39 -4.96 3.56
C LEU A 212 -20.77 -6.27 3.07
N TYR A 213 -19.71 -6.74 3.73
CA TYR A 213 -18.94 -7.90 3.30
C TYR A 213 -18.79 -8.90 4.45
N PRO A 214 -19.66 -9.91 4.55
CA PRO A 214 -19.64 -10.90 5.63
C PRO A 214 -18.29 -11.60 5.80
N GLN A 215 -17.54 -11.83 4.72
CA GLN A 215 -16.21 -12.44 4.77
C GLN A 215 -15.19 -11.55 5.51
N VAL A 216 -15.35 -10.22 5.43
CA VAL A 216 -14.51 -9.29 6.20
C VAL A 216 -14.87 -9.38 7.68
N ASP A 217 -16.17 -9.38 8.00
CA ASP A 217 -16.64 -9.48 9.37
C ASP A 217 -16.23 -10.81 10.03
N GLU A 218 -16.32 -11.93 9.31
CA GLU A 218 -15.83 -13.24 9.74
C GLU A 218 -14.33 -13.23 10.04
N ALA A 219 -13.52 -12.69 9.12
CA ALA A 219 -12.07 -12.61 9.32
C ALA A 219 -11.68 -11.69 10.48
N MET A 220 -12.40 -10.58 10.70
CA MET A 220 -12.18 -9.72 11.88
C MET A 220 -12.56 -10.43 13.17
N HIS A 221 -13.73 -11.07 13.24
CA HIS A 221 -14.14 -11.86 14.41
C HIS A 221 -13.17 -13.01 14.72
N TYR A 222 -12.58 -13.63 13.69
CA TYR A 222 -11.55 -14.63 13.86
C TYR A 222 -10.30 -14.04 14.53
N LEU A 223 -9.76 -12.93 14.00
CA LEU A 223 -8.56 -12.30 14.57
C LEU A 223 -8.81 -11.67 15.95
N ASP A 224 -10.02 -11.16 16.21
CA ASP A 224 -10.44 -10.57 17.50
C ASP A 224 -10.34 -11.54 18.68
N GLN A 225 -10.28 -12.86 18.42
CA GLN A 225 -10.06 -13.89 19.44
C GLN A 225 -8.62 -13.89 19.98
N PHE A 226 -7.66 -13.34 19.22
CA PHE A 226 -6.23 -13.42 19.52
C PHE A 226 -5.62 -12.04 19.81
N GLY A 227 -6.12 -10.99 19.16
CA GLY A 227 -5.64 -9.61 19.28
C GLY A 227 -6.66 -8.63 18.71
N GLN A 228 -6.38 -7.33 18.74
CA GLN A 228 -7.29 -6.35 18.12
C GLN A 228 -7.18 -6.43 16.61
N ALA A 229 -8.24 -6.86 15.91
CA ALA A 229 -8.27 -6.86 14.46
C ALA A 229 -8.46 -5.43 13.94
N LYS A 230 -7.82 -5.11 12.80
CA LYS A 230 -7.93 -3.81 12.13
C LYS A 230 -8.05 -3.98 10.62
N LEU A 231 -8.84 -3.13 9.99
CA LEU A 231 -8.88 -3.02 8.52
C LEU A 231 -7.72 -2.16 8.00
N THR A 232 -7.03 -2.59 6.93
CA THR A 232 -6.06 -1.73 6.22
C THR A 232 -6.65 -1.14 4.93
N GLY A 233 -6.36 0.13 4.64
CA GLY A 233 -6.94 0.87 3.53
C GLY A 233 -8.47 0.85 3.56
N THR A 234 -9.09 0.54 2.42
CA THR A 234 -10.52 0.26 2.30
C THR A 234 -10.86 -1.23 2.39
N GLY A 235 -9.89 -2.07 2.77
CA GLY A 235 -9.99 -3.52 2.75
C GLY A 235 -9.72 -4.13 1.36
N ALA A 236 -9.92 -5.43 1.16
CA ALA A 236 -10.50 -6.37 2.11
C ALA A 236 -9.56 -6.88 3.21
N CYS A 237 -8.23 -6.66 3.14
CA CYS A 237 -7.34 -7.23 4.15
C CYS A 237 -7.62 -6.66 5.53
N VAL A 238 -7.60 -7.57 6.50
CA VAL A 238 -7.63 -7.29 7.93
C VAL A 238 -6.35 -7.83 8.55
N PHE A 239 -5.89 -7.22 9.63
CA PHE A 239 -4.65 -7.62 10.27
C PHE A 239 -4.76 -7.48 11.79
N THR A 240 -3.89 -8.21 12.49
CA THR A 240 -3.66 -8.01 13.92
C THR A 240 -2.16 -8.11 14.21
N GLU A 241 -1.73 -7.42 15.27
CA GLU A 241 -0.34 -7.44 15.75
C GLU A 241 -0.08 -8.74 16.51
N ILE A 242 1.03 -9.40 16.20
CA ILE A 242 1.45 -10.62 16.88
C ILE A 242 1.98 -10.28 18.26
N ASN A 243 1.46 -10.97 19.28
CA ASN A 243 1.95 -10.92 20.64
C ASN A 243 2.59 -12.26 21.06
N ALA A 244 3.22 -12.29 22.23
CA ALA A 244 3.96 -13.46 22.70
C ALA A 244 3.05 -14.65 23.05
N GLU A 245 1.76 -14.41 23.27
CA GLU A 245 0.77 -15.43 23.64
C GLU A 245 0.16 -16.14 22.42
N MET A 246 0.33 -15.61 21.21
CA MET A 246 -0.26 -16.18 19.99
C MET A 246 0.46 -17.45 19.51
N ASN A 247 -0.31 -18.53 19.29
CA ASN A 247 0.15 -19.68 18.51
C ASN A 247 -0.02 -19.40 17.01
N ILE A 248 0.99 -18.77 16.39
CA ILE A 248 0.92 -18.30 14.99
C ILE A 248 0.58 -19.43 14.01
N VAL A 249 1.14 -20.63 14.21
CA VAL A 249 0.92 -21.78 13.32
C VAL A 249 -0.56 -22.19 13.33
N GLU A 250 -1.12 -22.36 14.53
CA GLU A 250 -2.53 -22.72 14.70
C GLU A 250 -3.47 -21.64 14.16
N ILE A 251 -3.15 -20.35 14.39
CA ILE A 251 -3.94 -19.23 13.90
C ILE A 251 -3.95 -19.19 12.36
N VAL A 252 -2.82 -19.47 11.71
CA VAL A 252 -2.71 -19.47 10.24
C VAL A 252 -3.40 -20.70 9.63
N GLU A 253 -3.23 -21.88 10.23
CA GLU A 253 -3.82 -23.13 9.73
C GLU A 253 -5.36 -23.14 9.82
N ASN A 254 -5.93 -22.52 10.85
CA ASN A 254 -7.38 -22.46 11.05
C ASN A 254 -8.03 -21.17 10.50
N ALA A 255 -7.26 -20.31 9.82
CA ALA A 255 -7.80 -19.06 9.29
C ALA A 255 -8.92 -19.31 8.28
N PRO A 256 -10.01 -18.52 8.30
CA PRO A 256 -11.15 -18.70 7.39
C PRO A 256 -10.84 -18.33 5.93
N CYS A 257 -9.67 -17.72 5.68
CA CYS A 257 -9.23 -17.30 4.36
C CYS A 257 -7.70 -17.23 4.32
N LYS A 258 -7.14 -16.84 3.16
CA LYS A 258 -5.68 -16.81 2.96
C LYS A 258 -5.00 -15.90 3.99
N ALA A 259 -4.05 -16.45 4.72
CA ALA A 259 -3.28 -15.75 5.75
C ALA A 259 -1.84 -15.47 5.31
N TYR A 260 -1.26 -14.41 5.87
CA TYR A 260 0.15 -14.03 5.72
C TYR A 260 0.70 -13.67 7.09
N VAL A 261 1.97 -14.00 7.33
CA VAL A 261 2.73 -13.54 8.49
C VAL A 261 3.83 -12.63 7.96
N VAL A 262 3.88 -11.40 8.46
CA VAL A 262 4.77 -10.35 7.95
C VAL A 262 5.46 -9.61 9.08
N ASN A 263 6.64 -9.07 8.80
CA ASN A 263 7.34 -8.12 9.66
C ASN A 263 7.13 -6.69 9.14
N SER A 264 7.04 -5.72 10.05
CA SER A 264 7.16 -4.32 9.65
C SER A 264 8.58 -4.00 9.21
N LEU A 265 8.70 -3.05 8.30
CA LEU A 265 9.96 -2.56 7.77
C LEU A 265 10.25 -1.17 8.36
N LYS A 266 11.50 -0.92 8.76
CA LYS A 266 11.93 0.44 9.12
C LYS A 266 11.94 1.36 7.89
N GLN A 267 12.39 0.81 6.77
CA GLN A 267 12.46 1.47 5.47
C GLN A 267 12.26 0.44 4.35
N SER A 268 11.86 0.90 3.18
CA SER A 268 11.73 0.10 1.97
C SER A 268 13.07 -0.54 1.61
N PRO A 269 13.09 -1.78 1.10
CA PRO A 269 14.33 -2.36 0.56
C PRO A 269 14.85 -1.63 -0.68
N LEU A 270 14.05 -0.74 -1.27
CA LEU A 270 14.43 0.14 -2.39
C LEU A 270 14.99 1.50 -1.95
N TYR A 271 15.05 1.80 -0.64
CA TYR A 271 15.42 3.14 -0.14
C TYR A 271 16.76 3.63 -0.69
N ASP A 272 17.77 2.76 -0.67
CA ASP A 272 19.12 3.03 -1.18
C ASP A 272 19.43 2.26 -2.47
N PHE A 273 18.40 1.94 -3.28
CA PHE A 273 18.60 1.21 -4.52
C PHE A 273 19.60 1.92 -5.45
N GLN A 274 20.53 1.16 -6.02
CA GLN A 274 21.51 1.63 -7.01
C GLN A 274 21.67 0.57 -8.11
N LEU A 275 21.70 1.00 -9.37
CA LEU A 275 21.97 0.16 -10.55
C LEU A 275 23.43 -0.27 -10.69
#